data_AF-K1THD2-F1
#
_entry.id   AF-K1THD2-F1
#
_cell.length_a   1.000
_cell.length_b   1.000
_cell.length_c   1.000
_cell.angle_alpha   90.00
_cell.angle_beta   90.00
_cell.angle_gamma   90.00
#
_symmetry.space_group_name_H-M   'P 1'
#
loop_
_entity.id
_entity.type
_entity.pdbx_description
1 polymer ?
#
loop_
_entity_poly.entity_id
_entity_poly.type
_entity_poly.pdbx_seq_one_letter_code
_entity_poly.pdbx_strand_id
1 'polypeptide(L)'
;MIREELDRLLCDAKSNAELKEKLLKTEQSENPIDNFCSLCRSLGYKISAGELFALGLDESDTKLRSVNGGGVNAIDGWDDAYEQFILTLKWT
;
A
#
# COMPACT_ATOMS: atom_id res chain seq x y z
N MET A 1 -9.74 -5.94 -7.98
CA MET A 1 -8.26 -5.98 -8.08
C MET A 1 -7.68 -5.29 -6.86
N ILE A 2 -6.50 -5.68 -6.36
CA ILE A 2 -5.92 -5.12 -5.12
C ILE A 2 -5.82 -3.59 -5.12
N ARG A 3 -5.49 -2.98 -6.27
CA ARG A 3 -5.46 -1.52 -6.45
C ARG A 3 -6.80 -0.86 -6.10
N GLU A 4 -7.90 -1.41 -6.62
CA GLU A 4 -9.25 -0.89 -6.38
C GLU A 4 -9.67 -1.01 -4.91
N GLU A 5 -9.23 -2.07 -4.22
CA GLU A 5 -9.48 -2.24 -2.78
C GLU A 5 -8.67 -1.24 -1.95
N LEU A 6 -7.42 -0.95 -2.34
CA LEU A 6 -6.60 0.08 -1.71
C LEU A 6 -7.15 1.48 -1.96
N ASP A 7 -7.60 1.79 -3.18
CA ASP A 7 -8.24 3.07 -3.50
C ASP A 7 -9.52 3.27 -2.70
N ARG A 8 -10.34 2.23 -2.57
CA ARG A 8 -11.54 2.23 -1.73
C ARG A 8 -11.17 2.48 -0.26
N LEU A 9 -10.22 1.72 0.27
CA LEU A 9 -9.74 1.88 1.65
C LEU A 9 -9.21 3.30 1.89
N LEU A 10 -8.46 3.86 0.95
CA LEU A 10 -7.92 5.21 1.05
C LEU A 10 -9.04 6.26 1.04
N CYS A 11 -10.03 6.14 0.15
CA CYS A 11 -11.20 7.04 0.13
C CYS A 11 -11.98 6.99 1.44
N ASP A 12 -12.21 5.79 1.98
CA ASP A 12 -12.91 5.57 3.23
C ASP A 12 -12.11 6.16 4.41
N ALA A 13 -10.79 5.96 4.44
CA ALA A 13 -9.92 6.48 5.48
C ALA A 13 -9.77 8.02 5.45
N LYS A 14 -9.81 8.64 4.26
CA LYS A 14 -9.84 10.12 4.13
C LYS A 14 -11.08 10.73 4.78
N SER A 15 -12.21 10.04 4.71
CA SER A 15 -13.50 10.51 5.24
C SER A 15 -13.75 10.06 6.69
N ASN A 16 -12.92 9.16 7.22
CA ASN A 16 -13.08 8.57 8.55
C ASN A 16 -11.76 8.62 9.34
N ALA A 17 -11.67 9.60 10.26
CA ALA A 17 -10.49 9.82 11.09
C ALA A 17 -10.16 8.62 12.00
N GLU A 18 -11.15 7.91 12.50
CA GLU A 18 -10.93 6.72 13.35
C GLU A 18 -10.33 5.58 12.53
N LEU A 19 -10.82 5.36 11.31
CA LEU A 19 -10.25 4.38 10.39
C LEU A 19 -8.81 4.73 10.04
N LYS A 20 -8.55 6.00 9.67
CA LYS A 20 -7.20 6.48 9.38
C LYS A 20 -6.25 6.25 10.55
N GLU A 21 -6.66 6.61 11.77
CA GLU A 21 -5.81 6.42 12.95
C GLU A 21 -5.51 4.94 13.22
N LYS A 22 -6.50 4.05 13.08
CA LYS A 22 -6.31 2.61 13.23
C LYS A 22 -5.32 2.05 12.21
N LEU A 23 -5.40 2.48 10.95
CA LEU A 23 -4.46 2.08 9.90
C LEU A 23 -3.05 2.61 10.17
N LEU A 24 -2.90 3.87 10.58
CA LEU A 24 -1.58 4.43 10.89
C LEU A 24 -0.92 3.76 12.12
N LYS A 25 -1.73 3.32 13.09
CA LYS A 25 -1.23 2.59 14.27
C LYS A 25 -0.61 1.23 13.93
N THR A 26 -0.97 0.60 12.81
CA THR A 26 -0.36 -0.70 12.44
C THR A 26 1.12 -0.55 12.08
N GLU A 27 1.55 0.63 11.65
CA GLU A 27 2.95 0.93 11.34
C GLU A 27 3.89 0.76 12.55
N GLN A 28 3.39 0.98 13.77
CA GLN A 28 4.19 0.89 15.00
C GLN A 28 4.25 -0.53 15.58
N SER A 29 3.63 -1.50 14.92
CA SER A 29 3.59 -2.88 15.40
C SER A 29 4.82 -3.68 14.98
N GLU A 30 5.08 -4.81 15.66
CA GLU A 30 6.20 -5.70 15.30
C GLU A 30 6.05 -6.31 13.90
N ASN A 31 4.82 -6.47 13.41
CA ASN A 31 4.51 -6.99 12.07
C ASN A 31 3.53 -6.06 11.35
N PRO A 32 4.00 -4.91 10.81
CA PRO A 32 3.14 -3.87 10.27
C PRO A 32 2.21 -4.33 9.14
N ILE A 33 2.76 -5.07 8.17
CA ILE A 33 2.01 -5.54 7.00
C ILE A 33 0.93 -6.55 7.40
N ASP A 34 1.26 -7.51 8.29
CA ASP A 34 0.31 -8.53 8.73
C ASP A 34 -0.83 -7.92 9.55
N ASN A 35 -0.51 -6.98 10.44
CA ASN A 35 -1.52 -6.27 11.22
C ASN A 35 -2.40 -5.38 10.35
N PHE A 36 -1.80 -4.68 9.37
CA PHE A 36 -2.53 -3.92 8.37
C PHE A 36 -3.49 -4.81 7.57
N CYS A 37 -3.00 -5.92 6.99
CA CYS A 37 -3.82 -6.84 6.20
C CYS A 37 -4.92 -7.48 7.05
N SER A 38 -4.64 -7.80 8.31
CA SER A 38 -5.63 -8.38 9.22
C SER A 38 -6.72 -7.38 9.60
N LEU A 39 -6.35 -6.13 9.88
CA LEU A 39 -7.29 -5.03 10.10
C LEU A 39 -8.15 -4.80 8.85
N CYS A 40 -7.55 -4.67 7.68
CA CYS A 40 -8.25 -4.51 6.41
C CYS A 40 -9.27 -5.64 6.17
N ARG A 41 -8.87 -6.91 6.35
CA ARG A 41 -9.78 -8.06 6.20
C ARG A 41 -10.92 -8.04 7.21
N SER A 42 -10.65 -7.66 8.46
CA SER A 42 -11.70 -7.54 9.49
C SER A 42 -12.75 -6.47 9.18
N LEU A 43 -12.36 -5.45 8.39
CA LEU A 43 -13.23 -4.37 7.94
C LEU A 43 -13.85 -4.65 6.56
N GLY A 44 -13.61 -5.84 5.99
CA GLY A 44 -14.18 -6.28 4.72
C GLY A 44 -13.41 -5.86 3.47
N TYR A 45 -12.17 -5.39 3.59
CA TYR A 45 -11.28 -5.14 2.45
C TYR A 45 -10.51 -6.41 2.09
N LYS A 46 -10.51 -6.75 0.80
CA LYS A 46 -9.82 -7.94 0.28
C LYS A 46 -8.37 -7.58 -0.05
N ILE A 47 -7.58 -7.44 1.01
CA ILE A 47 -6.16 -7.06 0.94
C ILE A 47 -5.33 -8.15 1.63
N SER A 48 -4.33 -8.67 0.92
CA SER A 48 -3.37 -9.63 1.45
C SER A 48 -1.93 -9.17 1.24
N ALA A 49 -1.01 -9.66 2.08
CA ALA A 49 0.40 -9.33 1.98
C ALA A 49 1.00 -9.76 0.63
N GLY A 50 0.59 -10.91 0.10
CA GLY A 50 1.04 -11.39 -1.21
C GLY A 50 0.59 -10.49 -2.36
N GLU A 51 -0.66 -9.99 -2.32
CA GLU A 51 -1.16 -9.05 -3.32
C GLU A 51 -0.49 -7.67 -3.23
N LEU A 52 -0.19 -7.20 -2.01
CA LEU A 52 0.58 -5.97 -1.80
C LEU A 52 2.00 -6.08 -2.37
N PHE A 53 2.67 -7.19 -2.12
CA PHE A 53 4.01 -7.45 -2.66
C PHE A 53 4.00 -7.52 -4.20
N ALA A 54 3.04 -8.25 -4.77
CA ALA A 54 2.89 -8.32 -6.23
C ALA A 54 2.59 -6.95 -6.84
N LEU A 55 1.75 -6.14 -6.19
CA LEU A 55 1.43 -4.79 -6.63
C LEU A 55 2.67 -3.90 -6.67
N GLY A 56 3.48 -3.93 -5.60
CA GLY A 56 4.69 -3.11 -5.53
C GLY A 56 5.70 -3.46 -6.62
N LEU A 57 5.92 -4.75 -6.88
CA LEU A 57 6.75 -5.20 -8.00
C LEU A 57 6.21 -4.73 -9.35
N ASP A 58 4.91 -4.89 -9.61
CA ASP A 58 4.27 -4.43 -10.86
C ASP A 58 4.45 -2.92 -11.06
N GLU A 59 4.33 -2.13 -9.99
CA GLU A 59 4.50 -0.68 -10.03
C GLU A 59 5.95 -0.28 -10.28
N SER A 60 6.91 -0.95 -9.63
CA SER A 60 8.34 -0.75 -9.86
C SER A 60 8.72 -1.06 -11.32
N ASP A 61 8.29 -2.22 -11.84
CA ASP A 61 8.53 -2.66 -13.22
C ASP A 61 7.92 -1.69 -14.25
N THR A 62 6.70 -1.23 -14.00
CA THR A 62 6.01 -0.26 -14.88
C THR A 62 6.80 1.05 -14.96
N LYS A 63 7.32 1.52 -13.83
CA LYS A 63 8.11 2.76 -13.77
C LYS A 63 9.45 2.61 -14.52
N LEU A 64 10.09 1.45 -14.47
CA LEU A 64 11.31 1.16 -15.24
C LEU A 64 11.07 1.08 -16.75
N ARG A 65 9.91 0.60 -17.20
CA ARG A 65 9.54 0.58 -18.62
C ARG A 65 9.26 1.96 -19.20
N SER A 66 8.97 2.95 -18.36
CA SER A 66 8.62 4.31 -18.81
C SER A 66 9.83 5.14 -19.28
N VAL A 67 11.05 4.67 -19.05
CA VAL A 67 12.26 5.34 -19.52
C VAL A 67 12.80 4.58 -20.72
N ASN A 68 13.00 5.28 -21.85
CA ASN A 68 13.45 4.76 -23.15
C ASN A 68 14.83 4.04 -23.07
N GLY A 69 14.91 2.88 -22.42
CA GLY A 69 16.11 2.08 -22.24
C GLY A 69 17.12 2.61 -21.21
N GLY A 70 16.80 3.65 -20.43
CA GLY A 70 17.76 4.31 -19.51
C GLY A 70 17.69 3.90 -18.03
N GLY A 71 16.53 3.47 -17.54
CA GLY A 71 16.34 3.03 -16.15
C GLY A 71 16.65 1.56 -16.03
N VAL A 72 17.92 1.24 -15.85
CA VAL A 72 18.37 -0.15 -15.71
C VAL A 72 18.33 -0.66 -14.27
N ASN A 73 18.11 0.24 -13.29
CA ASN A 73 18.10 -0.09 -11.87
C ASN A 73 16.77 0.33 -11.24
N ALA A 74 16.15 -0.59 -10.49
CA ALA A 74 15.05 -0.28 -9.59
C ALA A 74 15.47 0.80 -8.58
N ILE A 75 14.54 1.69 -8.26
CA ILE A 75 14.73 2.66 -7.19
C ILE A 75 14.31 1.99 -5.89
N ASP A 76 15.17 2.07 -4.88
CA ASP A 76 14.91 1.49 -3.57
C ASP A 76 13.58 2.02 -2.96
N GLY A 77 12.77 1.11 -2.42
CA GLY A 77 11.44 1.40 -1.85
C GLY A 77 10.31 1.64 -2.86
N TRP A 78 10.57 1.64 -4.17
CA TRP A 78 9.50 1.80 -5.18
C TRP A 78 8.63 0.56 -5.37
N ASP A 79 9.10 -0.57 -4.86
CA ASP A 79 8.43 -1.86 -4.80
C ASP A 79 7.67 -2.10 -3.49
N ASP A 80 7.64 -1.14 -2.56
CA ASP A 80 6.85 -1.23 -1.33
C ASP A 80 5.50 -0.49 -1.47
N ALA A 81 4.48 -1.23 -1.93
CA ALA A 81 3.12 -0.70 -2.05
C ALA A 81 2.50 -0.38 -0.68
N TYR A 82 2.91 -1.06 0.40
CA TYR A 82 2.40 -0.80 1.74
C TYR A 82 2.93 0.54 2.26
N GLU A 83 4.23 0.79 2.15
CA GLU A 83 4.85 2.05 2.54
C GLU A 83 4.26 3.22 1.74
N GLN A 84 4.10 3.06 0.42
CA GLN A 84 3.47 4.06 -0.44
C GLN A 84 2.03 4.38 0.00
N PHE A 85 1.25 3.36 0.37
CA PHE A 85 -0.10 3.55 0.90
C PHE A 85 -0.09 4.32 2.22
N ILE A 86 0.74 3.91 3.19
CA ILE A 86 0.84 4.56 4.51
C ILE A 86 1.30 6.01 4.38
N LEU A 87 2.30 6.29 3.55
CA LEU A 87 2.73 7.65 3.24
C LEU A 87 1.56 8.45 2.68
N THR A 88 0.89 7.95 1.65
CA THR A 88 -0.28 8.63 1.05
C THR A 88 -1.35 8.95 2.10
N LEU A 89 -1.61 8.01 3.02
CA LEU A 89 -2.57 8.19 4.11
C LEU A 89 -2.13 9.26 5.12
N LYS A 90 -0.82 9.37 5.43
CA LYS A 90 -0.28 10.42 6.31
C LYS A 90 -0.47 11.82 5.72
N TRP A 91 -0.24 11.97 4.43
CA TRP A 91 -0.23 13.26 3.73
C TRP A 91 -1.60 13.69 3.18
N THR A 92 -2.65 12.86 3.31
CA THR A 92 -4.03 13.26 2.97
C THR A 92 -4.84 13.62 4.19
#